data_AF-A0A9N8DY92-F1
#
_entry.id   AF-A0A9N8DY92-F1
#
_cell.length_a   1.000
_cell.length_b   1.000
_cell.length_c   1.000
_cell.angle_alpha   90.00
_cell.angle_beta   90.00
_cell.angle_gamma   90.00
#
_symmetry.space_group_name_H-M   'P 1'
#
loop_
_entity.id
_entity.type
_entity.pdbx_description
1 polymer ?
#
loop_
_entity_poly.entity_id
_entity_poly.type
_entity_poly.pdbx_seq_one_letter_code
_entity_poly.pdbx_strand_id
1 'polypeptide(L)'
;MGKDTPINTWEEYHGLVSKQKELLAYLKSQQAGRGQAKMIERMNTRATTHNTWRQMSGVKLVAHEMNHPGNKPFVIGFMSIALLGTWAYRKGLNSEEAQKDSKYWQRFHASH
;
A
#
# COMPACT_ATOMS: atom_id res chain seq x y z
N MET A 1 -8.26 44.79 7.69
CA MET A 1 -6.81 45.00 7.91
C MET A 1 -6.13 44.65 6.59
N GLY A 2 -5.34 45.49 5.93
CA GLY A 2 -4.58 46.64 6.40
C GLY A 2 -4.65 47.83 5.45
N LYS A 3 -4.06 48.92 5.95
CA LYS A 3 -4.08 50.27 5.43
C LYS A 3 -3.13 50.39 4.24
N ASP A 4 -3.51 51.18 3.25
CA ASP A 4 -2.62 51.75 2.22
C ASP A 4 -1.68 52.78 2.88
N THR A 5 -0.82 52.33 3.79
CA THR A 5 0.24 53.19 4.31
C THR A 5 1.34 53.26 3.26
N PRO A 6 1.58 54.44 2.65
CA PRO A 6 2.69 54.59 1.72
C PRO A 6 4.00 54.25 2.43
N ILE A 7 4.91 53.60 1.69
CA ILE A 7 6.26 53.30 2.17
C ILE A 7 6.97 54.64 2.31
N ASN A 8 7.35 55.00 3.53
CA ASN A 8 7.86 56.35 3.81
C ASN A 8 9.36 56.34 4.12
N THR A 9 9.97 55.17 4.28
CA THR A 9 11.39 55.03 4.61
C THR A 9 12.12 54.04 3.71
N TRP A 10 13.43 54.25 3.57
CA TRP A 10 14.32 53.38 2.80
C TRP A 10 14.43 51.97 3.41
N GLU A 11 14.38 51.88 4.75
CA GLU A 11 14.44 50.60 5.48
C GLU A 11 13.18 49.77 5.28
N GLU A 12 11.98 50.38 5.32
CA GLU A 12 10.72 49.69 5.03
C GLU A 12 10.69 49.16 3.59
N TYR A 13 11.19 49.94 2.63
CA TYR A 13 11.31 49.52 1.24
C TYR A 13 12.20 48.27 1.12
N HIS A 14 13.40 48.29 1.69
CA HIS A 14 14.32 47.16 1.65
C HIS A 14 13.78 45.92 2.37
N GLY A 15 13.09 46.10 3.50
CA GLY A 15 12.42 45.00 4.22
C GLY A 15 11.33 44.33 3.39
N LEU A 16 10.51 45.11 2.68
CA LEU A 16 9.49 44.58 1.76
C LEU A 16 10.11 43.86 0.55
N VAL A 17 11.17 44.42 -0.04
CA VAL A 17 11.91 43.78 -1.14
C VAL A 17 12.54 42.46 -0.71
N SER A 18 13.08 42.37 0.51
CA SER A 18 13.61 41.10 1.04
C SER A 18 12.52 40.04 1.15
N LYS A 19 11.37 40.39 1.74
CA LYS A 19 10.22 39.48 1.86
C LYS A 19 9.70 39.02 0.49
N GLN A 20 9.67 39.90 -0.51
CA GLN A 20 9.29 39.52 -1.88
C GLN A 20 10.29 38.55 -2.49
N LYS A 21 11.60 38.73 -2.27
CA LYS A 21 12.63 37.79 -2.74
C LYS A 21 12.48 36.42 -2.09
N GLU A 22 12.23 36.38 -0.79
CA GLU A 22 11.97 35.14 -0.05
C GLU A 22 10.72 34.42 -0.56
N LEU A 23 9.63 35.16 -0.77
CA LEU A 23 8.40 34.61 -1.34
C LEU A 23 8.63 34.04 -2.74
N LEU A 24 9.35 34.76 -3.61
CA LEU A 24 9.69 34.29 -4.95
C LEU A 24 10.57 33.05 -4.92
N ALA A 25 11.53 32.96 -4.00
CA ALA A 25 12.36 31.77 -3.82
C ALA A 25 11.51 30.56 -3.39
N TYR A 26 10.58 30.77 -2.46
CA TYR A 26 9.62 29.75 -2.04
C TYR A 26 8.70 29.29 -3.18
N LEU A 27 8.15 30.22 -3.97
CA LEU A 27 7.30 29.87 -5.10
C LEU A 27 8.07 29.09 -6.18
N LYS A 28 9.33 29.45 -6.44
CA LYS A 28 10.22 28.71 -7.35
C LYS A 28 10.51 27.30 -6.84
N SER A 29 10.75 27.12 -5.53
CA SER A 29 10.97 25.78 -4.96
C SER A 29 9.72 24.90 -5.04
N GLN A 30 8.54 25.48 -4.82
CA GLN A 30 7.26 24.79 -5.01
C GLN A 30 7.02 24.43 -6.48
N GLN A 31 7.34 25.33 -7.42
CA GLN A 31 7.24 25.06 -8.86
C GLN A 31 8.19 23.95 -9.31
N ALA A 32 9.41 23.89 -8.76
CA ALA A 32 10.37 22.83 -9.05
C ALA A 32 9.87 21.43 -8.63
N GLY A 33 8.93 21.35 -7.68
CA GLY A 33 8.26 20.11 -7.26
C GLY A 33 7.00 19.77 -8.06
N ARG A 34 6.61 20.56 -9.06
CA ARG A 34 5.44 20.33 -9.91
C ARG A 34 5.81 19.61 -11.21
N GLY A 35 4.80 19.14 -11.93
CA GLY A 35 4.96 18.44 -13.21
C GLY A 35 4.92 16.92 -13.09
N GLN A 36 4.62 16.27 -14.22
CA GLN A 36 4.40 14.82 -14.30
C GLN A 36 5.67 14.05 -13.92
N ALA A 37 6.85 14.50 -14.35
CA ALA A 37 8.13 13.87 -14.02
C ALA A 37 8.38 13.79 -12.50
N LYS A 38 8.19 14.90 -11.77
CA LYS A 38 8.36 14.94 -10.31
C LYS A 38 7.25 14.18 -9.57
N MET A 39 6.06 14.10 -10.13
CA MET A 39 4.99 13.23 -9.61
C MET A 39 5.37 11.76 -9.71
N ILE A 40 5.86 11.32 -10.88
CA ILE A 40 6.33 9.95 -11.11
C ILE A 40 7.51 9.64 -10.18
N GLU A 41 8.47 10.55 -10.04
CA GLU A 41 9.59 10.40 -9.10
C GLU A 41 9.08 10.16 -7.67
N ARG A 42 8.17 11.00 -7.16
CA ARG A 42 7.56 10.82 -5.83
C ARG A 42 6.81 9.50 -5.68
N MET A 43 6.07 9.06 -6.71
CA MET A 43 5.37 7.78 -6.69
C MET A 43 6.35 6.61 -6.64
N ASN A 44 7.42 6.66 -7.45
CA ASN A 44 8.47 5.65 -7.46
C ASN A 44 9.21 5.61 -6.14
N THR A 45 9.57 6.76 -5.56
CA THR A 45 10.18 6.83 -4.23
C THR A 45 9.25 6.20 -3.19
N ARG A 46 7.94 6.53 -3.20
CA ARG A 46 6.99 5.92 -2.26
C ARG A 46 6.86 4.41 -2.42
N ALA A 47 6.88 3.92 -3.65
CA ALA A 47 6.83 2.49 -3.93
C ALA A 47 8.08 1.75 -3.44
N THR A 48 9.24 2.42 -3.35
CA THR A 48 10.50 1.80 -2.91
C THR A 48 10.78 1.98 -1.42
N THR A 49 10.38 3.10 -0.81
CA THR A 49 10.68 3.42 0.59
C THR A 49 9.60 3.00 1.57
N HIS A 50 8.33 2.95 1.16
CA HIS A 50 7.23 2.56 2.05
C HIS A 50 6.82 1.11 1.80
N ASN A 51 7.62 0.16 2.30
CA ASN A 51 7.20 -1.22 2.48
C ASN A 51 6.42 -1.35 3.80
N THR A 52 5.28 -0.69 3.90
CA THR A 52 4.39 -0.93 5.06
C THR A 52 3.71 -2.28 4.88
N TRP A 53 3.50 -3.01 5.98
CA TRP A 53 2.82 -4.32 5.96
C TRP A 53 1.44 -4.25 5.28
N ARG A 54 0.76 -3.10 5.36
CA ARG A 54 -0.53 -2.82 4.69
C ARG A 54 -0.46 -2.77 3.16
N GLN A 55 0.72 -2.54 2.61
CA GLN A 55 0.95 -2.49 1.15
C GLN A 55 1.55 -3.81 0.63
N MET A 56 1.89 -4.74 1.53
CA MET A 56 2.37 -6.06 1.14
C MET A 56 1.20 -6.96 0.78
N SER A 57 1.35 -7.74 -0.29
CA SER A 57 0.39 -8.75 -0.71
C SER A 57 1.10 -10.05 -1.11
N GLY A 58 0.34 -11.15 -1.13
CA GLY A 58 0.84 -12.46 -1.55
C GLY A 58 2.03 -12.97 -0.73
N VAL A 59 3.05 -13.49 -1.42
CA VAL A 59 4.23 -14.15 -0.80
C VAL A 59 5.03 -13.19 0.10
N LYS A 60 5.13 -11.90 -0.27
CA LYS A 60 5.83 -10.91 0.54
C LYS A 60 5.14 -10.67 1.88
N LEU A 61 3.81 -10.63 1.88
CA LEU A 61 3.02 -10.52 3.11
C LEU A 61 3.18 -11.78 3.96
N VAL A 62 3.08 -12.97 3.37
CA VAL A 62 3.30 -14.24 4.09
C VAL A 62 4.67 -14.26 4.77
N ALA A 63 5.74 -13.90 4.06
CA ALA A 63 7.09 -13.83 4.61
C ALA A 63 7.21 -12.79 5.75
N HIS A 64 6.53 -11.65 5.62
CA HIS A 64 6.48 -10.65 6.69
C HIS A 64 5.75 -11.17 7.93
N GLU A 65 4.62 -11.84 7.75
CA GLU A 65 3.80 -12.39 8.83
C GLU A 65 4.46 -13.59 9.54
N MET A 66 5.26 -14.39 8.83
CA MET A 66 6.04 -15.47 9.45
C MET A 66 7.04 -14.99 10.50
N ASN A 67 7.50 -13.73 10.39
CA ASN A 67 8.43 -13.12 11.33
C ASN A 67 7.73 -12.49 12.55
N HIS A 68 6.39 -12.37 12.52
CA HIS A 68 5.62 -11.92 13.68
C HIS A 68 5.30 -13.10 14.61
N PRO A 69 5.74 -13.08 15.89
CA PRO A 69 5.57 -14.21 16.79
C PRO A 69 4.10 -14.58 17.05
N GLY A 70 3.18 -13.61 16.99
CA GLY A 70 1.74 -13.86 17.14
C GLY A 70 1.07 -14.48 15.91
N ASN A 71 1.54 -14.17 14.70
CA ASN A 71 0.91 -14.60 13.45
C ASN A 71 1.56 -15.85 12.85
N LYS A 72 2.79 -16.17 13.24
CA LYS A 72 3.54 -17.35 12.81
C LYS A 72 2.75 -18.67 12.88
N PRO A 73 2.06 -19.05 13.97
CA PRO A 73 1.30 -20.30 14.01
C PRO A 73 0.14 -20.32 13.02
N PHE A 74 -0.53 -19.19 12.79
CA PHE A 74 -1.63 -19.09 11.81
C PHE A 74 -1.12 -19.23 10.38
N VAL A 75 0.00 -18.61 10.05
CA VAL A 75 0.61 -18.72 8.71
C VAL A 75 1.06 -20.16 8.44
N ILE A 76 1.69 -20.82 9.42
CA ILE A 76 2.09 -22.22 9.30
C ILE A 76 0.85 -23.11 9.12
N GLY A 77 -0.18 -22.95 9.95
CA GLY A 77 -1.42 -23.72 9.85
C GLY A 77 -2.13 -23.55 8.49
N PHE A 78 -2.25 -22.30 8.01
CA PHE A 78 -2.81 -22.01 6.70
C PHE A 78 -2.04 -22.71 5.58
N MET A 79 -0.71 -22.61 5.58
CA MET A 79 0.14 -23.24 4.57
C MET A 79 0.05 -24.78 4.62
N SER A 80 0.00 -25.37 5.82
CA SER A 80 -0.19 -26.82 5.97
C SER A 80 -1.51 -27.30 5.39
N ILE A 81 -2.62 -26.60 5.68
CA ILE A 81 -3.95 -26.95 5.15
C ILE A 81 -3.99 -26.75 3.63
N ALA A 82 -3.43 -25.67 3.10
CA ALA A 82 -3.38 -25.41 1.67
C ALA A 82 -2.60 -26.50 0.91
N LEU A 83 -1.46 -26.93 1.45
CA LEU A 83 -0.66 -28.01 0.86
C LEU A 83 -1.39 -29.35 0.91
N LEU A 84 -1.99 -29.69 2.05
CA LEU A 84 -2.78 -30.91 2.20
C LEU A 84 -4.00 -30.92 1.28
N GLY A 85 -4.71 -29.80 1.18
CA GLY A 85 -5.84 -29.62 0.26
C GLY A 85 -5.43 -29.79 -1.20
N THR A 86 -4.31 -29.19 -1.60
CA THR A 86 -3.77 -29.33 -2.96
C THR A 86 -3.37 -30.78 -3.27
N TRP A 87 -2.72 -31.44 -2.31
CA TRP A 87 -2.36 -32.85 -2.43
C TRP A 87 -3.61 -33.75 -2.54
N ALA A 88 -4.61 -33.52 -1.68
CA ALA A 88 -5.86 -34.27 -1.67
C ALA A 88 -6.65 -34.07 -2.98
N TYR A 89 -6.72 -32.82 -3.47
CA TYR A 89 -7.32 -32.49 -4.75
C TYR A 89 -6.62 -33.21 -5.91
N ARG A 90 -5.27 -33.19 -5.95
CA ARG A 90 -4.49 -33.91 -6.97
C ARG A 90 -4.68 -35.43 -6.91
N LYS A 91 -5.01 -35.98 -5.75
CA LYS A 91 -5.35 -37.40 -5.56
C LYS A 91 -6.80 -37.74 -5.91
N GLY A 92 -7.59 -36.77 -6.36
CA GLY A 92 -8.97 -37.01 -6.79
C GLY A 92 -9.94 -37.22 -5.63
N LEU A 93 -9.59 -36.87 -4.40
CA LEU A 93 -10.50 -36.99 -3.25
C LEU A 93 -11.76 -36.11 -3.37
N ASN A 94 -11.72 -35.11 -4.25
CA ASN A 94 -12.86 -34.28 -4.65
C ASN A 94 -13.29 -34.51 -6.11
N SER A 95 -12.91 -35.63 -6.74
CA SER A 95 -13.41 -35.96 -8.08
C SER A 95 -14.92 -36.19 -8.06
N GLU A 96 -15.58 -36.03 -9.21
CA GLU A 96 -17.01 -36.34 -9.33
C GLU A 96 -17.33 -37.79 -8.93
N GLU A 97 -16.40 -38.71 -9.19
CA GLU A 97 -16.52 -40.12 -8.79
C GLU A 97 -16.49 -40.29 -7.27
N ALA A 98 -15.52 -39.66 -6.59
CA ALA A 98 -15.44 -39.68 -5.12
C ALA A 98 -16.65 -39.02 -4.45
N GLN A 99 -17.24 -38.01 -5.10
CA GLN A 99 -18.46 -37.33 -4.63
C GLN A 99 -19.72 -38.17 -4.86
N LYS A 100 -19.80 -38.92 -5.97
CA LYS A 100 -20.88 -39.88 -6.28
C LYS A 100 -20.94 -41.01 -5.26
N ASP A 101 -19.78 -41.54 -4.86
CA ASP A 101 -19.68 -42.65 -3.93
C ASP A 101 -19.76 -42.24 -2.45
N SER A 102 -19.63 -40.95 -2.14
CA SER A 102 -19.69 -40.45 -0.77
C SER A 102 -21.13 -40.29 -0.29
N LYS A 103 -21.58 -41.19 0.60
CA LYS A 103 -22.91 -41.13 1.25
C LYS A 103 -23.17 -39.82 1.98
N TYR A 104 -22.13 -39.20 2.55
CA TYR A 104 -22.23 -37.88 3.19
C TYR A 104 -22.46 -36.79 2.14
N TRP A 105 -21.65 -36.76 1.08
CA TRP A 105 -21.71 -35.73 0.06
C TRP A 105 -23.05 -35.77 -0.69
N GLN A 106 -23.50 -36.96 -1.08
CA GLN A 106 -24.80 -37.17 -1.69
C GLN A 106 -25.96 -36.65 -0.83
N ARG A 107 -25.91 -36.87 0.50
CA ARG A 107 -26.98 -36.46 1.42
C ARG A 107 -27.17 -34.94 1.51
N PHE A 108 -26.11 -34.15 1.32
CA PHE A 108 -26.14 -32.69 1.54
C PHE A 108 -25.96 -31.86 0.27
N HIS A 109 -25.46 -32.45 -0.82
CA HIS A 109 -25.10 -31.72 -2.03
C HIS A 109 -25.67 -32.31 -3.33
N ALA A 110 -26.20 -33.54 -3.34
CA ALA A 110 -26.80 -34.11 -4.56
C ALA A 110 -28.30 -33.80 -4.73
N SER A 111 -28.96 -33.28 -3.70
CA SER A 111 -30.30 -32.74 -3.83
C SER A 111 -30.21 -31.27 -4.23
N HIS A 112 -30.14 -30.96 -5.53
CA HIS A 112 -30.66 -29.78 -6.24
C HIS A 112 -30.66 -30.12 -7.73
#